data_AF-A0A512HX78-F1
#
_entry.id   AF-A0A512HX78-F1
#
_cell.length_a   1.000
_cell.length_b   1.000
_cell.length_c   1.000
_cell.angle_alpha   90.00
_cell.angle_beta   90.00
_cell.angle_gamma   90.00
#
_symmetry.space_group_name_H-M   'P 1'
#
loop_
_entity.id
_entity.type
_entity.pdbx_description
1 polymer ?
#
loop_
_entity_poly.entity_id
_entity_poly.type
_entity_poly.pdbx_seq_one_letter_code
_entity_poly.pdbx_strand_id
1 'polypeptide(L)'
;MRELATVGLSDDGRFLVARDATTGERFRLSIDRRLTSLVDRTPVGSSRSGQMEIPMESSLTPRDIQTRIRRGESVEEVAEQAGITVERVHGFAVPVIAEREWMAQTARSTTVRRKHVGGPAVALSELADAALMQRGVTPEDAHWDAWRREDGRWTVRVDLEEGAASFLYDPKSRYVVADDDAARGLVGDLATEEQHDMALADLVTDAPEAYGGTVADEVDHAPLVRSIKEARDRRALEQAVFEEPVEEVVEDVEDQALEERIAVPDTPKPRKKNSRRSVPSWDEIMFGGAPE
;
A
#
# COMPACT_ATOMS: atom_id res chain seq x y z
N MET A 1 -11.74 -33.67 -52.69
CA MET A 1 -10.61 -32.98 -52.03
C MET A 1 -9.71 -34.07 -51.46
N ARG A 2 -8.38 -34.02 -51.65
CA ARG A 2 -7.46 -35.00 -51.05
C ARG A 2 -6.90 -34.42 -49.76
N GLU A 3 -6.88 -35.21 -48.69
CA GLU A 3 -6.34 -34.81 -47.40
C GLU A 3 -4.85 -35.16 -47.31
N LEU A 4 -4.05 -34.22 -46.83
CA LEU A 4 -2.61 -34.38 -46.66
C LEU A 4 -2.26 -34.29 -45.18
N ALA A 5 -1.42 -35.20 -44.69
CA ALA A 5 -0.90 -35.17 -43.35
C ALA A 5 0.35 -34.27 -43.28
N THR A 6 0.44 -33.40 -42.28
CA THR A 6 1.62 -32.57 -42.04
C THR A 6 2.76 -33.44 -41.50
N VAL A 7 3.92 -33.40 -42.15
CA VAL A 7 5.12 -34.14 -41.73
C VAL A 7 6.05 -33.25 -40.91
N GLY A 8 6.20 -31.98 -41.31
CA GLY A 8 7.08 -31.03 -40.63
C GLY A 8 7.49 -29.86 -41.52
N LEU A 9 8.55 -29.16 -41.13
CA LEU A 9 9.16 -28.09 -41.91
C LEU A 9 10.35 -28.62 -42.72
N SER A 10 10.65 -27.94 -43.84
CA SER A 10 11.90 -28.13 -44.60
C SER A 10 13.11 -27.64 -43.78
N ASP A 11 14.30 -28.15 -44.06
CA ASP A 11 15.54 -27.82 -43.32
C ASP A 11 15.88 -26.32 -43.32
N ASP A 12 15.44 -25.60 -44.36
CA ASP A 12 15.59 -24.15 -44.50
C ASP A 12 14.47 -23.34 -43.82
N GLY A 13 13.48 -24.00 -43.22
CA GLY A 13 12.34 -23.38 -42.54
C GLY A 13 11.36 -22.62 -43.45
N ARG A 14 11.56 -22.66 -44.78
CA ARG A 14 10.74 -21.87 -45.74
C ARG A 14 9.54 -22.62 -46.30
N PHE A 15 9.48 -23.93 -46.09
CA PHE A 15 8.43 -24.79 -46.64
C PHE A 15 7.83 -25.69 -45.57
N LEU A 16 6.51 -25.85 -45.63
CA LEU A 16 5.79 -26.90 -44.90
C LEU A 16 5.73 -28.15 -45.78
N VAL A 17 6.15 -29.28 -45.23
CA VAL A 17 6.15 -30.58 -45.90
C VAL A 17 4.92 -31.36 -45.47
N ALA A 18 4.10 -31.74 -46.44
CA ALA A 18 2.92 -32.56 -46.26
C ALA A 18 3.06 -33.88 -47.04
N ARG A 19 2.35 -34.92 -46.63
CA ARG A 19 2.35 -36.24 -47.28
C ARG A 19 0.93 -36.71 -47.51
N ASP A 20 0.65 -37.23 -48.69
CA ASP A 20 -0.60 -37.93 -48.96
C ASP A 20 -0.62 -39.25 -48.17
N ALA A 21 -1.67 -39.43 -47.35
CA ALA A 21 -1.80 -40.58 -46.48
C ALA A 21 -2.02 -41.90 -47.24
N THR A 22 -2.50 -41.84 -48.49
CA THR A 22 -2.84 -43.01 -49.30
C THR A 22 -1.71 -43.40 -50.26
N THR A 23 -1.05 -42.41 -50.88
CA THR A 23 -0.01 -42.66 -51.88
C THR A 23 1.42 -42.54 -51.32
N GLY A 24 1.59 -41.93 -50.14
CA GLY A 24 2.90 -41.65 -49.55
C GLY A 24 3.68 -40.54 -50.25
N GLU A 25 3.09 -39.91 -51.26
CA GLU A 25 3.71 -38.84 -52.04
C GLU A 25 3.86 -37.57 -51.20
N ARG A 26 5.00 -36.87 -51.35
CA ARG A 26 5.33 -35.69 -50.55
C ARG A 26 5.10 -34.41 -51.34
N PHE A 27 4.49 -33.44 -50.67
CA PHE A 27 4.17 -32.13 -51.20
C PHE A 27 4.83 -31.06 -50.32
N ARG A 28 5.26 -29.97 -50.94
CA ARG A 28 5.83 -28.81 -50.24
C ARG A 28 5.00 -27.57 -50.51
N LEU A 29 4.74 -26.79 -49.46
CA LEU A 29 4.01 -25.53 -49.53
C LEU A 29 4.93 -24.40 -49.04
N SER A 30 5.04 -23.31 -49.80
CA SER A 30 5.82 -22.14 -49.38
C SER A 30 5.15 -21.42 -48.22
N ILE A 31 5.93 -21.10 -47.19
CA ILE A 31 5.47 -20.30 -46.05
C ILE A 31 5.62 -18.83 -46.43
N ASP A 32 4.66 -18.35 -47.22
CA ASP A 32 4.54 -16.94 -47.61
C ASP A 32 3.48 -16.21 -46.77
N ARG A 33 3.41 -14.87 -46.91
CA ARG A 33 2.40 -14.06 -46.20
C ARG A 33 0.98 -14.53 -46.45
N ARG A 34 0.70 -15.22 -47.56
CA ARG A 34 -0.62 -15.75 -47.89
C ARG A 34 -0.93 -17.00 -47.08
N LEU A 35 0.01 -17.94 -46.95
CA LEU A 35 -0.14 -19.11 -46.08
C LEU A 35 -0.23 -18.67 -44.62
N THR A 36 0.64 -17.77 -44.17
CA THR A 36 0.62 -17.24 -42.80
C THR A 36 -0.71 -16.54 -42.49
N SER A 37 -1.21 -15.69 -43.38
CA SER A 37 -2.50 -15.02 -43.17
C SER A 37 -3.72 -15.95 -43.22
N LEU A 38 -3.64 -17.10 -43.89
CA LEU A 38 -4.70 -18.12 -43.87
C LEU A 38 -4.68 -18.94 -42.57
N VAL A 39 -3.49 -19.24 -42.04
CA VAL A 39 -3.34 -19.91 -40.75
C VAL A 39 -3.73 -18.97 -39.60
N ASP A 40 -3.31 -17.71 -39.63
CA ASP A 40 -3.70 -16.68 -38.63
C ASP A 40 -5.20 -16.39 -38.61
N ARG A 41 -5.90 -16.58 -39.74
CA ARG A 41 -7.37 -16.47 -39.82
C ARG A 41 -8.10 -17.71 -39.29
N THR A 42 -7.39 -18.79 -39.00
CA THR A 42 -7.96 -19.96 -38.33
C THR A 42 -8.06 -19.63 -36.84
N PRO A 43 -9.26 -19.59 -36.24
CA PRO A 43 -9.44 -19.08 -34.90
C PRO A 43 -8.93 -20.09 -33.86
N VAL A 44 -7.62 -20.12 -33.64
CA VAL A 44 -7.04 -20.54 -32.36
C VAL A 44 -6.74 -19.25 -31.59
N GLY A 45 -7.81 -18.71 -31.02
CA GLY A 45 -7.86 -17.69 -29.97
C GLY A 45 -6.73 -16.67 -29.92
N SER A 46 -6.74 -15.67 -30.80
CA SER A 46 -6.13 -14.36 -30.49
C SER A 46 -6.63 -13.28 -31.45
N SER A 47 -7.66 -12.56 -31.04
CA SER A 47 -8.19 -11.40 -31.77
C SER A 47 -7.48 -10.12 -31.33
N ARG A 48 -6.64 -9.57 -32.22
CA ARG A 48 -6.36 -8.12 -32.37
C ARG A 48 -6.51 -7.88 -33.88
N SER A 49 -7.24 -6.93 -34.44
CA SER A 49 -7.84 -5.68 -33.96
C SER A 49 -8.68 -5.12 -35.12
N GLY A 50 -9.74 -4.36 -34.83
CA GLY A 50 -10.30 -3.39 -35.79
C GLY A 50 -11.64 -3.77 -36.43
N GLN A 51 -12.72 -3.80 -35.65
CA GLN A 51 -14.06 -3.51 -36.17
C GLN A 51 -14.93 -2.97 -35.04
N MET A 52 -15.56 -1.83 -35.31
CA MET A 52 -16.55 -1.20 -34.45
C MET A 52 -17.81 -2.08 -34.43
N GLU A 53 -17.89 -3.01 -33.48
CA GLU A 53 -19.08 -3.84 -33.28
C GLU A 53 -19.29 -4.00 -31.76
N ILE A 54 -20.32 -3.29 -31.26
CA ILE A 54 -21.14 -3.50 -30.04
C ILE A 54 -20.40 -4.16 -28.84
N PRO A 55 -20.23 -3.48 -27.69
CA PRO A 55 -19.48 -4.03 -26.57
C PRO A 55 -20.15 -5.30 -26.05
N MET A 56 -19.51 -6.44 -26.31
CA MET A 56 -19.79 -7.69 -25.60
C MET A 56 -19.13 -7.55 -24.22
N GLU A 57 -19.84 -6.88 -23.30
CA GLU A 57 -19.63 -6.98 -21.86
C GLU A 57 -19.59 -8.49 -21.53
N SER A 58 -18.59 -9.11 -20.92
CA SER A 58 -17.83 -8.71 -19.74
C SER A 58 -16.70 -9.73 -19.47
N SER A 59 -15.74 -9.93 -20.36
CA SER A 59 -14.55 -10.72 -20.00
C SER A 59 -13.54 -9.83 -19.28
N LEU A 60 -13.42 -9.95 -17.95
CA LEU A 60 -12.41 -9.23 -17.16
C LEU A 60 -11.03 -9.38 -17.79
N THR A 61 -10.30 -8.28 -17.96
CA THR A 61 -8.90 -8.35 -18.41
C THR A 61 -8.00 -8.82 -17.27
N PRO A 62 -6.80 -9.39 -17.54
CA PRO A 62 -5.84 -9.73 -16.49
C PRO A 62 -5.51 -8.55 -15.56
N ARG A 63 -5.47 -7.33 -16.10
CA ARG A 63 -5.24 -6.10 -15.33
C ARG A 63 -6.41 -5.81 -14.38
N ASP A 64 -7.64 -6.02 -14.83
CA ASP A 64 -8.83 -5.79 -14.00
C ASP A 64 -8.92 -6.81 -12.87
N ILE A 65 -8.64 -8.09 -13.17
CA ILE A 65 -8.51 -9.15 -12.15
C ILE A 65 -7.49 -8.73 -11.09
N GLN A 66 -6.27 -8.40 -11.52
CA GLN A 66 -5.21 -7.98 -10.60
C GLN A 66 -5.59 -6.74 -9.79
N THR A 67 -6.25 -5.76 -10.41
CA THR A 67 -6.68 -4.54 -9.73
C THR A 67 -7.73 -4.83 -8.66
N ARG A 68 -8.71 -5.70 -8.96
CA ARG A 68 -9.73 -6.16 -8.03
C ARG A 68 -9.14 -6.92 -6.85
N ILE A 69 -8.31 -7.93 -7.12
CA ILE A 69 -7.61 -8.69 -6.08
C ILE A 69 -6.73 -7.76 -5.22
N ARG A 70 -6.04 -6.78 -5.82
CA ARG A 70 -5.20 -5.83 -5.07
C ARG A 70 -6.01 -4.89 -4.17
N ARG A 71 -7.31 -4.75 -4.41
CA ARG A 71 -8.26 -3.98 -3.57
C ARG A 71 -8.87 -4.82 -2.43
N GLY A 72 -8.50 -6.09 -2.30
CA GLY A 72 -8.97 -6.96 -1.23
C GLY A 72 -10.02 -7.99 -1.65
N GLU A 73 -10.50 -7.94 -2.89
CA GLU A 73 -11.49 -8.92 -3.40
C GLU A 73 -10.87 -10.33 -3.42
N SER A 74 -11.68 -11.35 -3.10
CA SER A 74 -11.22 -12.75 -3.15
C SER A 74 -11.21 -13.29 -4.58
N VAL A 75 -10.46 -14.37 -4.83
CA VAL A 75 -10.38 -14.99 -6.16
C VAL A 75 -11.76 -15.51 -6.57
N GLU A 76 -12.48 -16.07 -5.61
CA GLU A 76 -13.82 -16.63 -5.72
C GLU A 76 -14.85 -15.56 -6.06
N GLU A 77 -14.84 -14.43 -5.35
CA GLU A 77 -15.74 -13.28 -5.61
C GLU A 77 -15.51 -12.70 -7.00
N VAL A 78 -14.24 -12.51 -7.39
CA VAL A 78 -13.90 -12.00 -8.72
C VAL A 78 -14.37 -12.97 -9.81
N ALA A 79 -14.21 -14.28 -9.60
CA ALA A 79 -14.66 -15.31 -10.52
C ALA A 79 -16.19 -15.31 -10.68
N GLU A 80 -16.91 -15.27 -9.56
CA GLU A 80 -18.36 -15.27 -9.50
C GLU A 80 -18.95 -14.04 -10.22
N GLN A 81 -18.50 -12.84 -9.86
CA GLN A 81 -19.02 -11.60 -10.44
C GLN A 81 -18.73 -11.46 -11.94
N ALA A 82 -17.64 -12.07 -12.42
CA ALA A 82 -17.24 -12.02 -13.81
C ALA A 82 -17.73 -13.21 -14.65
N GLY A 83 -18.35 -14.21 -14.02
CA GLY A 83 -18.83 -15.41 -14.71
C GLY A 83 -17.70 -16.23 -15.36
N ILE A 84 -16.50 -16.22 -14.78
CA ILE A 84 -15.34 -17.00 -15.24
C ILE A 84 -14.91 -18.01 -14.19
N THR A 85 -14.11 -19.01 -14.56
CA THR A 85 -13.67 -20.04 -13.62
C THR A 85 -12.62 -19.50 -12.64
N VAL A 86 -12.61 -20.04 -11.42
CA VAL A 86 -11.66 -19.68 -10.37
C VAL A 86 -10.22 -19.94 -10.81
N GLU A 87 -9.95 -21.04 -11.51
CA GLU A 87 -8.60 -21.39 -12.00
C GLU A 87 -8.05 -20.33 -12.97
N ARG A 88 -8.93 -19.73 -13.78
CA ARG A 88 -8.56 -18.66 -14.70
C ARG A 88 -8.18 -17.39 -13.94
N VAL A 89 -8.93 -17.03 -12.90
CA VAL A 89 -8.61 -15.88 -12.04
C VAL A 89 -7.31 -16.13 -11.27
N HIS A 90 -7.18 -17.32 -10.68
CA HIS A 90 -6.05 -17.74 -9.87
C HIS A 90 -4.72 -17.54 -10.61
N GLY A 91 -4.63 -17.96 -11.89
CA GLY A 91 -3.42 -17.78 -12.70
C GLY A 91 -2.92 -16.33 -12.82
N PHE A 92 -3.83 -15.34 -12.75
CA PHE A 92 -3.47 -13.91 -12.74
C PHE A 92 -3.36 -13.32 -11.33
N ALA A 93 -3.98 -13.96 -10.33
CA ALA A 93 -4.03 -13.50 -8.95
C ALA A 93 -2.78 -13.86 -8.15
N VAL A 94 -2.11 -14.98 -8.42
CA VAL A 94 -0.94 -15.46 -7.64
C VAL A 94 0.08 -14.35 -7.33
N PRO A 95 0.54 -13.53 -8.30
CA PRO A 95 1.54 -12.50 -7.99
C PRO A 95 1.01 -11.42 -7.04
N VAL A 96 -0.27 -11.10 -7.13
CA VAL A 96 -0.91 -10.07 -6.28
C VAL A 96 -1.18 -10.63 -4.89
N ILE A 97 -1.62 -11.89 -4.79
CA ILE A 97 -1.81 -12.56 -3.50
C ILE A 97 -0.47 -12.63 -2.75
N ALA A 98 0.62 -13.00 -3.42
CA ALA A 98 1.95 -13.01 -2.80
C ALA A 98 2.39 -11.62 -2.30
N GLU A 99 2.06 -10.55 -3.04
CA GLU A 99 2.33 -9.17 -2.58
C GLU A 99 1.53 -8.83 -1.32
N ARG A 100 0.24 -9.18 -1.30
CA ARG A 100 -0.67 -8.96 -0.16
C ARG A 100 -0.19 -9.70 1.08
N GLU A 101 0.11 -10.98 0.94
CA GLU A 101 0.65 -11.84 2.00
C GLU A 101 1.97 -11.28 2.55
N TRP A 102 2.90 -10.91 1.67
CA TRP A 102 4.17 -10.32 2.08
C TRP A 102 3.98 -9.00 2.83
N MET A 103 3.02 -8.17 2.40
CA MET A 103 2.67 -6.93 3.11
C MET A 103 2.03 -7.20 4.48
N ALA A 104 1.14 -8.18 4.59
CA ALA A 104 0.57 -8.58 5.87
C ALA A 104 1.67 -9.06 6.83
N GLN A 105 2.60 -9.90 6.37
CA GLN A 105 3.73 -10.39 7.16
C GLN A 105 4.69 -9.27 7.58
N THR A 106 4.96 -8.32 6.68
CA THR A 106 5.79 -7.15 6.98
C THR A 106 5.13 -6.27 8.05
N ALA A 107 3.81 -6.05 7.95
CA ALA A 107 3.07 -5.31 8.96
C ALA A 107 3.05 -6.02 10.32
N ARG A 108 2.89 -7.35 10.34
CA ARG A 108 2.95 -8.16 11.58
C ARG A 108 4.27 -8.01 12.34
N SER A 109 5.38 -7.91 11.62
CA SER A 109 6.71 -7.68 12.24
C SER A 109 7.00 -6.22 12.60
N THR A 110 6.08 -5.30 12.29
CA THR A 110 6.24 -3.86 12.55
C THR A 110 5.65 -3.48 13.91
N THR A 111 6.20 -2.43 14.53
CA THR A 111 5.73 -1.92 15.82
C THR A 111 4.36 -1.25 15.73
N VAL A 112 3.52 -1.50 16.73
CA VAL A 112 2.19 -0.91 16.85
C VAL A 112 2.28 0.39 17.65
N ARG A 113 1.64 1.44 17.14
CA ARG A 113 1.36 2.67 17.90
C ARG A 113 0.04 2.49 18.63
N ARG A 114 0.12 2.48 19.97
CA ARG A 114 -1.04 2.41 20.88
C ARG A 114 -1.24 3.78 21.52
N LYS A 115 -2.47 4.25 21.56
CA LYS A 115 -2.81 5.59 22.09
C LYS A 115 -2.99 5.59 23.60
N HIS A 116 -3.57 4.52 24.15
CA HIS A 116 -4.04 4.44 25.53
C HIS A 116 -3.09 3.64 26.44
N VAL A 117 -2.12 2.94 25.84
CA VAL A 117 -1.14 2.11 26.57
C VAL A 117 0.26 2.71 26.43
N GLY A 118 0.86 3.07 27.57
CA GLY A 118 2.28 3.40 27.67
C GLY A 118 3.16 2.14 27.72
N GLY A 119 4.40 2.26 27.28
CA GLY A 119 5.37 1.16 27.36
C GLY A 119 6.33 1.12 26.18
N PRO A 120 7.21 0.09 26.12
CA PRO A 120 8.09 -0.11 24.98
C PRO A 120 7.28 -0.36 23.70
N ALA A 121 7.89 -0.07 22.55
CA ALA A 121 7.32 -0.41 21.26
C ALA A 121 7.32 -1.94 21.08
N VAL A 122 6.14 -2.51 20.82
CA VAL A 122 5.92 -3.95 20.65
C VAL A 122 5.45 -4.22 19.22
N ALA A 123 5.89 -5.33 18.64
CA ALA A 123 5.47 -5.75 17.31
C ALA A 123 3.98 -6.16 17.28
N LEU A 124 3.33 -6.02 16.13
CA LEU A 124 1.93 -6.43 15.97
C LEU A 124 1.74 -7.92 16.25
N SER A 125 2.64 -8.78 15.76
CA SER A 125 2.56 -10.22 15.98
C SER A 125 2.58 -10.56 17.47
N GLU A 126 3.48 -9.98 18.25
CA GLU A 126 3.60 -10.29 19.68
C GLU A 126 2.31 -9.99 20.45
N LEU A 127 1.68 -8.84 20.18
CA LEU A 127 0.42 -8.46 20.81
C LEU A 127 -0.75 -9.30 20.29
N ALA A 128 -0.89 -9.43 18.97
CA ALA A 128 -1.99 -10.15 18.35
C ALA A 128 -1.94 -11.65 18.68
N ASP A 129 -0.77 -12.28 18.61
CA ASP A 129 -0.58 -13.70 18.91
C ASP A 129 -0.93 -13.98 20.39
N ALA A 130 -0.49 -13.12 21.32
CA ALA A 130 -0.86 -13.25 22.73
C ALA A 130 -2.37 -13.10 22.97
N ALA A 131 -3.04 -12.20 22.25
CA ALA A 131 -4.49 -12.02 22.34
C ALA A 131 -5.27 -13.18 21.69
N LEU A 132 -4.78 -13.73 20.57
CA LEU A 132 -5.36 -14.90 19.92
C LEU A 132 -5.27 -16.14 20.81
N MET A 133 -4.11 -16.38 21.43
CA MET A 133 -3.93 -17.47 22.40
C MET A 133 -4.89 -17.37 23.59
N GLN A 134 -5.14 -16.15 24.10
CA GLN A 134 -6.13 -15.94 25.18
C GLN A 134 -7.55 -16.27 24.75
N ARG A 135 -7.86 -16.18 23.46
CA ARG A 135 -9.15 -16.57 22.87
C ARG A 135 -9.19 -18.05 22.45
N GLY A 136 -8.13 -18.82 22.70
CA GLY A 136 -8.05 -20.23 22.32
C GLY A 136 -7.73 -20.48 20.84
N VAL A 137 -7.33 -19.45 20.09
CA VAL A 137 -6.94 -19.56 18.68
C VAL A 137 -5.42 -19.72 18.59
N THR A 138 -4.96 -20.74 17.86
CA THR A 138 -3.53 -20.89 17.56
C THR A 138 -3.08 -19.79 16.61
N PRO A 139 -2.01 -19.02 16.91
CA PRO A 139 -1.59 -17.90 16.05
C PRO A 139 -1.19 -18.30 14.62
N GLU A 140 -0.75 -19.55 14.40
CA GLU A 140 -0.47 -20.10 13.07
C GLU A 140 -1.72 -20.40 12.24
N ASP A 141 -2.87 -20.64 12.87
CA ASP A 141 -4.14 -20.90 12.19
C ASP A 141 -4.87 -19.60 11.80
N ALA A 142 -4.43 -18.46 12.33
CA ALA A 142 -5.01 -17.16 12.03
C ALA A 142 -4.69 -16.74 10.59
N HIS A 143 -5.73 -16.49 9.80
CA HIS A 143 -5.60 -16.03 8.43
C HIS A 143 -5.39 -14.51 8.42
N TRP A 144 -4.30 -14.09 7.77
CA TRP A 144 -3.92 -12.68 7.62
C TRP A 144 -3.86 -12.29 6.15
N ASP A 145 -4.34 -11.09 5.87
CA ASP A 145 -4.35 -10.54 4.53
C ASP A 145 -4.08 -9.03 4.58
N ALA A 146 -3.68 -8.45 3.45
CA ALA A 146 -3.50 -7.01 3.34
C ALA A 146 -3.89 -6.51 1.95
N TRP A 147 -4.40 -5.29 1.87
CA TRP A 147 -4.66 -4.63 0.59
C TRP A 147 -4.33 -3.16 0.65
N ARG A 148 -4.01 -2.59 -0.51
CA ARG A 148 -3.54 -1.22 -0.62
C ARG A 148 -4.72 -0.25 -0.68
N ARG A 149 -4.68 0.79 0.15
CA ARG A 149 -5.63 1.92 0.13
C ARG A 149 -5.23 2.96 -0.92
N GLU A 150 -6.18 3.83 -1.24
CA GLU A 150 -5.98 4.93 -2.20
C GLU A 150 -4.93 5.95 -1.73
N ASP A 151 -4.80 6.14 -0.42
CA ASP A 151 -3.81 7.03 0.21
C ASP A 151 -2.37 6.44 0.25
N GLY A 152 -2.20 5.20 -0.22
CA GLY A 152 -0.93 4.49 -0.24
C GLY A 152 -0.58 3.76 1.06
N ARG A 153 -1.42 3.82 2.10
CA ARG A 153 -1.35 2.94 3.26
C ARG A 153 -1.93 1.57 2.91
N TRP A 154 -1.74 0.60 3.79
CA TRP A 154 -2.28 -0.75 3.65
C TRP A 154 -3.26 -1.02 4.78
N THR A 155 -4.42 -1.59 4.44
CA THR A 155 -5.23 -2.27 5.44
C THR A 155 -4.66 -3.66 5.60
N VAL A 156 -4.45 -4.07 6.84
CA VAL A 156 -3.99 -5.40 7.22
C VAL A 156 -5.08 -5.99 8.10
N ARG A 157 -5.59 -7.15 7.72
CA ARG A 157 -6.73 -7.79 8.36
C ARG A 157 -6.34 -9.16 8.88
N VAL A 158 -6.85 -9.50 10.06
CA VAL A 158 -6.86 -10.86 10.57
C VAL A 158 -8.30 -11.30 10.76
N ASP A 159 -8.61 -12.49 10.27
CA ASP A 159 -9.93 -13.08 10.46
C ASP A 159 -10.04 -13.67 11.89
N LEU A 160 -11.21 -13.46 12.50
CA LEU A 160 -11.54 -13.90 13.84
C LEU A 160 -12.81 -14.75 13.78
N GLU A 161 -13.10 -15.53 14.82
CA GLU A 161 -14.35 -16.29 14.89
C GLU A 161 -15.58 -15.36 14.77
N GLU A 162 -15.52 -14.20 15.42
CA GLU A 162 -16.55 -13.16 15.39
C GLU A 162 -16.12 -11.98 14.51
N GLY A 163 -15.95 -12.23 13.21
CA GLY A 163 -15.68 -11.20 12.22
C GLY A 163 -14.19 -11.06 11.91
N ALA A 164 -13.64 -9.85 12.02
CA ALA A 164 -12.24 -9.59 11.72
C ALA A 164 -11.73 -8.34 12.43
N ALA A 165 -10.42 -8.25 12.60
CA ALA A 165 -9.74 -7.08 13.11
C ALA A 165 -8.87 -6.44 12.02
N SER A 166 -9.00 -5.13 11.87
CA SER A 166 -8.35 -4.35 10.83
C SER A 166 -7.35 -3.36 11.39
N PHE A 167 -6.18 -3.31 10.77
CA PHE A 167 -5.07 -2.45 11.10
C PHE A 167 -4.69 -1.58 9.90
N LEU A 168 -4.17 -0.40 10.17
CA LEU A 168 -3.53 0.46 9.19
C LEU A 168 -2.03 0.34 9.28
N TYR A 169 -1.40 -0.11 8.21
CA TYR A 169 0.03 -0.16 8.05
C TYR A 169 0.50 0.95 7.10
N ASP A 170 1.48 1.72 7.54
CA ASP A 170 2.18 2.68 6.70
C ASP A 170 3.62 2.22 6.42
N PRO A 171 3.92 1.75 5.19
CA PRO A 171 5.25 1.28 4.83
C PRO A 171 6.34 2.35 4.92
N LYS A 172 6.01 3.64 4.72
CA LYS A 172 7.00 4.73 4.70
C LYS A 172 7.51 5.03 6.11
N SER A 173 6.58 5.11 7.05
CA SER A 173 6.87 5.44 8.44
C SER A 173 7.10 4.19 9.31
N ARG A 174 6.82 2.99 8.78
CA ARG A 174 6.98 1.69 9.44
C ARG A 174 6.31 1.65 10.81
N TYR A 175 5.03 2.00 10.86
CA TYR A 175 4.20 1.75 12.03
C TYR A 175 2.86 1.13 11.64
N VAL A 176 2.23 0.50 12.62
CA VAL A 176 0.86 -0.01 12.53
C VAL A 176 -0.03 0.72 13.55
N VAL A 177 -1.28 0.99 13.20
CA VAL A 177 -2.33 1.53 14.11
C VAL A 177 -3.57 0.64 13.98
N ALA A 178 -4.30 0.44 15.08
CA ALA A 178 -5.60 -0.24 15.05
C ALA A 178 -6.67 0.64 14.36
N ASP A 179 -7.35 0.09 13.34
CA ASP A 179 -8.38 0.80 12.56
C ASP A 179 -9.76 0.64 13.20
N ASP A 180 -10.06 -0.54 13.75
CA ASP A 180 -11.34 -0.89 14.38
C ASP A 180 -11.22 -1.33 15.85
N ASP A 181 -12.36 -1.54 16.51
CA ASP A 181 -12.42 -1.94 17.92
C ASP A 181 -11.89 -3.36 18.17
N ALA A 182 -12.12 -4.27 17.21
CA ALA A 182 -11.58 -5.63 17.30
C ALA A 182 -10.04 -5.62 17.31
N ALA A 183 -9.44 -4.78 16.46
CA ALA A 183 -8.00 -4.55 16.41
C ALA A 183 -7.48 -3.90 17.69
N ARG A 184 -8.17 -2.88 18.25
CA ARG A 184 -7.82 -2.28 19.54
C ARG A 184 -7.81 -3.33 20.65
N GLY A 185 -8.82 -4.21 20.66
CA GLY A 185 -8.89 -5.34 21.59
C GLY A 185 -7.72 -6.32 21.44
N LEU A 186 -7.26 -6.60 20.22
CA LEU A 186 -6.10 -7.49 20.00
C LEU A 186 -4.78 -6.88 20.47
N VAL A 187 -4.58 -5.57 20.31
CA VAL A 187 -3.32 -4.91 20.73
C VAL A 187 -3.36 -4.33 22.14
N GLY A 188 -4.49 -4.53 22.83
CA GLY A 188 -4.75 -3.99 24.16
C GLY A 188 -4.85 -2.47 24.20
N ASP A 189 -5.10 -1.80 23.07
CA ASP A 189 -5.25 -0.33 23.00
C ASP A 189 -6.68 0.12 23.35
N LEU A 190 -7.24 -0.49 24.39
CA LEU A 190 -8.49 -0.11 25.00
C LEU A 190 -8.19 0.97 26.03
N ALA A 191 -8.96 2.04 26.05
CA ALA A 191 -8.81 3.05 27.10
C ALA A 191 -9.21 2.44 28.45
N THR A 192 -8.39 2.71 29.47
CA THR A 192 -8.69 2.29 30.85
C THR A 192 -9.90 3.04 31.40
N GLU A 193 -10.57 2.49 32.41
CA GLU A 193 -11.70 3.16 33.09
C GLU A 193 -11.34 4.58 33.54
N GLU A 194 -10.15 4.80 34.10
CA GLU A 194 -9.66 6.15 34.48
C GLU A 194 -9.50 7.10 33.29
N GLN A 195 -9.09 6.59 32.12
CA GLN A 195 -8.96 7.38 30.89
C GLN A 195 -10.32 7.65 30.25
N HIS A 196 -11.26 6.71 30.35
CA HIS A 196 -12.66 6.91 29.97
C HIS A 196 -13.31 7.97 30.85
N ASP A 197 -13.14 7.90 32.17
CA ASP A 197 -13.69 8.86 33.12
C ASP A 197 -13.10 10.26 32.88
N MET A 198 -11.80 10.36 32.59
CA MET A 198 -11.16 11.63 32.23
C MET A 198 -11.65 12.17 30.88
N ALA A 199 -11.82 11.31 29.87
CA ALA A 199 -12.36 11.71 28.56
C ALA A 199 -13.83 12.16 28.66
N LEU A 200 -14.63 11.50 29.51
CA LEU A 200 -16.00 11.91 29.82
C LEU A 200 -16.04 13.22 30.61
N ALA A 201 -15.14 13.39 31.58
CA ALA A 201 -15.01 14.62 32.35
C ALA A 201 -14.60 15.82 31.48
N ASP A 202 -13.68 15.64 30.54
CA ASP A 202 -13.27 16.68 29.59
C ASP A 202 -14.46 17.08 28.68
N LEU A 203 -15.21 16.10 28.17
CA LEU A 203 -16.41 16.34 27.37
C LEU A 203 -17.52 17.07 28.15
N VAL A 204 -17.68 16.78 29.44
CA VAL A 204 -18.65 17.46 30.32
C VAL A 204 -18.17 18.86 30.71
N THR A 205 -16.86 19.06 30.86
CA THR A 205 -16.27 20.36 31.22
C THR A 205 -16.26 21.34 30.04
N ASP A 206 -16.14 20.83 28.81
CA ASP A 206 -16.20 21.63 27.58
C ASP A 206 -17.65 21.90 27.08
N ALA A 207 -18.66 21.42 27.82
CA ALA A 207 -20.05 21.80 27.58
C ALA A 207 -20.28 23.25 28.08
N PRO A 208 -20.62 24.22 27.21
CA PRO A 208 -20.89 25.58 27.67
C PRO A 208 -22.08 25.57 28.63
N GLU A 209 -21.83 26.00 29.87
CA GLU A 209 -22.85 26.18 30.91
C GLU A 209 -23.90 27.22 30.47
N ALA A 210 -24.89 26.77 29.71
CA ALA A 210 -26.11 27.52 29.47
C ALA A 210 -27.25 26.84 30.25
N TYR A 211 -27.45 27.26 31.50
CA TYR A 211 -28.65 28.01 31.93
C TYR A 211 -28.87 27.94 33.46
N GLY A 212 -29.21 29.09 34.06
CA GLY A 212 -29.76 29.13 35.41
C GLY A 212 -30.09 30.55 35.91
N GLY A 213 -31.19 31.15 35.45
CA GLY A 213 -31.74 32.37 36.06
C GLY A 213 -32.98 32.93 35.36
N THR A 214 -34.16 32.73 35.98
CA THR A 214 -35.49 33.15 35.52
C THR A 214 -35.79 34.65 35.76
N VAL A 215 -36.27 35.39 34.76
CA VAL A 215 -37.55 36.17 34.78
C VAL A 215 -37.85 36.75 33.39
N ALA A 216 -39.14 36.83 33.08
CA ALA A 216 -39.73 37.29 31.81
C ALA A 216 -39.45 38.77 31.49
N ASP A 217 -39.21 39.09 30.21
CA ASP A 217 -40.01 40.09 29.49
C ASP A 217 -39.86 39.93 27.97
N GLU A 218 -40.82 40.53 27.28
CA GLU A 218 -41.21 40.40 25.87
C GLU A 218 -40.27 41.12 24.86
N VAL A 219 -40.26 40.60 23.62
CA VAL A 219 -39.82 41.15 22.29
C VAL A 219 -38.38 41.63 22.07
N ASP A 220 -37.64 40.99 21.13
CA ASP A 220 -37.62 41.45 19.73
C ASP A 220 -36.99 40.40 18.78
N HIS A 221 -37.49 40.32 17.55
CA HIS A 221 -37.10 39.32 16.55
C HIS A 221 -36.15 39.94 15.50
N ALA A 222 -34.99 39.30 15.26
CA ALA A 222 -34.17 39.25 14.01
C ALA A 222 -32.67 39.57 14.19
N PRO A 223 -31.78 39.15 13.24
CA PRO A 223 -31.79 37.94 12.42
C PRO A 223 -30.53 37.06 12.62
N LEU A 224 -30.65 35.80 12.19
CA LEU A 224 -29.59 34.80 12.08
C LEU A 224 -28.37 35.33 11.29
N VAL A 225 -27.19 35.30 11.90
CA VAL A 225 -25.91 35.45 11.17
C VAL A 225 -25.72 34.22 10.28
N ARG A 226 -25.97 34.44 8.99
CA ARG A 226 -25.50 33.60 7.89
C ARG A 226 -24.04 33.96 7.63
N SER A 227 -23.12 33.00 7.80
CA SER A 227 -21.97 32.75 6.91
C SER A 227 -20.78 32.13 7.67
N ILE A 228 -20.38 30.94 7.24
CA ILE A 228 -19.15 30.21 7.66
C ILE A 228 -17.87 31.04 7.40
N LYS A 229 -17.95 32.12 6.61
CA LYS A 229 -16.82 33.00 6.28
C LYS A 229 -16.37 33.87 7.47
N GLU A 230 -17.31 34.36 8.29
CA GLU A 230 -16.98 35.21 9.46
C GLU A 230 -16.30 34.42 10.59
N ALA A 231 -16.64 33.13 10.75
CA ALA A 231 -15.97 32.24 11.69
C ALA A 231 -14.52 31.92 11.26
N ARG A 232 -14.25 31.95 9.94
CA ARG A 232 -12.92 31.69 9.38
C ARG A 232 -12.00 32.91 9.48
N ASP A 233 -12.53 34.11 9.27
CA ASP A 233 -11.78 35.37 9.41
C ASP A 233 -11.40 35.64 10.88
N ARG A 234 -12.26 35.28 11.85
CA ARG A 234 -11.94 35.38 13.29
C ARG A 234 -10.75 34.49 13.69
N ARG A 235 -10.71 33.27 13.17
CA ARG A 235 -9.62 32.32 13.42
C ARG A 235 -8.31 32.71 12.73
N ALA A 236 -8.39 33.38 11.59
CA ALA A 236 -7.23 33.95 10.89
C ALA A 236 -6.63 35.14 11.64
N LEU A 237 -7.47 35.96 12.31
CA LEU A 237 -6.99 37.05 13.17
C LEU A 237 -6.33 36.52 14.46
N GLU A 238 -6.86 35.46 15.07
CA GLU A 238 -6.26 34.83 16.26
C GLU A 238 -4.90 34.17 15.97
N GLN A 239 -4.71 33.61 14.77
CA GLN A 239 -3.40 33.08 14.35
C GLN A 239 -2.36 34.17 14.06
N ALA A 240 -2.78 35.39 13.72
CA ALA A 240 -1.89 36.51 13.46
C ALA A 240 -1.36 37.19 14.74
N VAL A 241 -1.96 36.94 15.91
CA VAL A 241 -1.55 37.51 17.20
C VAL A 241 -0.42 36.70 17.88
N PHE A 242 -0.11 35.50 17.37
CA PHE A 242 0.89 34.58 17.95
C PHE A 242 2.26 34.57 17.25
N GLU A 243 2.51 35.49 16.33
CA GLU A 243 3.85 35.75 15.78
C GLU A 243 4.28 37.17 16.19
N GLU A 244 4.74 37.33 17.42
CA GLU A 244 5.68 38.41 17.74
C GLU A 244 7.11 37.92 17.47
N PRO A 245 7.95 38.73 16.81
CA PRO A 245 9.32 38.35 16.49
C PRO A 245 10.17 38.41 17.75
N VAL A 246 10.96 37.35 17.99
CA VAL A 246 11.95 37.34 19.06
C VAL A 246 13.09 38.28 18.64
N GLU A 247 13.20 39.45 19.27
CA GLU A 247 14.36 40.34 19.17
C GLU A 247 15.57 39.65 19.79
N GLU A 248 16.58 39.39 18.95
CA GLU A 248 17.88 38.88 19.36
C GLU A 248 18.68 40.03 20.01
N VAL A 249 18.72 40.05 21.34
CA VAL A 249 19.55 40.98 22.10
C VAL A 249 20.98 40.43 22.12
N VAL A 250 21.86 41.09 21.36
CA VAL A 250 23.31 40.98 21.49
C VAL A 250 23.77 41.86 22.66
N GLU A 251 24.27 41.25 23.73
CA GLU A 251 25.02 41.97 24.77
C GLU A 251 26.51 41.62 24.68
N ASP A 252 27.28 42.62 24.24
CA ASP A 252 28.72 42.74 24.45
C ASP A 252 29.01 43.00 25.94
N VAL A 253 29.87 42.17 26.54
CA VAL A 253 30.66 42.57 27.72
C VAL A 253 32.00 41.81 27.75
N GLU A 254 33.06 42.52 27.36
CA GLU A 254 34.42 42.38 27.90
C GLU A 254 34.37 42.86 29.38
N ASP A 255 35.11 42.38 30.38
CA ASP A 255 36.50 41.96 30.40
C ASP A 255 36.89 41.39 31.81
N GLN A 256 38.00 40.63 31.87
CA GLN A 256 38.93 40.42 33.01
C GLN A 256 38.81 39.24 34.01
N ALA A 257 39.66 38.24 33.74
CA ALA A 257 40.75 37.73 34.59
C ALA A 257 40.46 37.03 35.94
N LEU A 258 40.61 35.70 35.95
CA LEU A 258 41.36 34.98 36.98
C LEU A 258 41.97 33.69 36.41
N GLU A 259 43.29 33.60 36.44
CA GLU A 259 44.09 32.42 36.09
C GLU A 259 43.87 31.29 37.11
N GLU A 260 43.68 30.05 36.63
CA GLU A 260 44.44 28.89 37.14
C GLU A 260 44.21 27.62 36.30
N ARG A 261 45.20 27.34 35.45
CA ARG A 261 45.86 26.03 35.24
C ARG A 261 44.96 24.77 35.23
N ILE A 262 44.68 24.22 34.04
CA ILE A 262 44.82 22.78 33.71
C ILE A 262 45.03 22.63 32.20
N ALA A 263 46.01 21.81 31.83
CA ALA A 263 46.56 21.64 30.49
C ALA A 263 45.61 20.95 29.49
N VAL A 264 45.62 21.46 28.27
CA VAL A 264 45.06 20.84 27.05
C VAL A 264 45.97 19.70 26.60
N PRO A 265 45.48 18.47 26.37
CA PRO A 265 46.19 17.49 25.56
C PRO A 265 45.68 17.50 24.11
N ASP A 266 46.65 17.46 23.20
CA ASP A 266 46.58 17.41 21.74
C ASP A 266 45.43 16.58 21.13
N THR A 267 44.72 17.18 20.18
CA THR A 267 43.87 16.48 19.22
C THR A 267 44.73 15.77 18.15
N PRO A 268 44.65 14.44 17.99
CA PRO A 268 45.33 13.76 16.90
C PRO A 268 44.56 13.90 15.56
N LYS A 269 45.31 14.21 14.50
CA LYS A 269 44.87 14.38 13.11
C LYS A 269 44.06 13.17 12.57
N PRO A 270 43.07 13.38 11.69
CA PRO A 270 42.28 12.29 11.10
C PRO A 270 43.12 11.42 10.15
N ARG A 271 43.02 10.09 10.33
CA ARG A 271 43.69 9.08 9.49
C ARG A 271 42.98 8.93 8.13
N LYS A 272 43.78 8.74 7.07
CA LYS A 272 43.34 8.52 5.68
C LYS A 272 42.35 7.36 5.55
N LYS A 273 41.23 7.58 4.85
CA LYS A 273 40.28 6.53 4.42
C LYS A 273 40.93 5.65 3.36
N ASN A 274 40.90 4.33 3.57
CA ASN A 274 41.26 3.35 2.55
C ASN A 274 40.30 3.44 1.36
N SER A 275 40.88 3.56 0.16
CA SER A 275 40.22 3.46 -1.13
C SER A 275 39.50 2.11 -1.26
N ARG A 276 38.18 2.14 -1.51
CA ARG A 276 37.43 0.99 -2.00
C ARG A 276 37.70 0.85 -3.50
N ARG A 277 37.87 -0.39 -3.97
CA ARG A 277 38.02 -0.73 -5.40
C ARG A 277 36.96 0.01 -6.23
N SER A 278 37.43 0.77 -7.21
CA SER A 278 36.58 1.49 -8.17
C SER A 278 35.71 0.48 -8.92
N VAL A 279 34.40 0.63 -8.82
CA VAL A 279 33.45 -0.11 -9.67
C VAL A 279 33.40 0.65 -11.00
N PRO A 280 33.52 -0.02 -12.16
CA PRO A 280 33.45 0.64 -13.45
C PRO A 280 32.16 1.43 -13.59
N SER A 281 32.26 2.58 -14.24
CA SER A 281 31.08 3.40 -14.50
C SER A 281 30.14 2.67 -15.46
N TRP A 282 28.84 2.95 -15.37
CA TRP A 282 27.82 2.35 -16.23
C TRP A 282 28.08 2.64 -17.73
N ASP A 283 28.72 3.78 -18.02
CA ASP A 283 29.15 4.16 -19.36
C ASP A 283 30.32 3.30 -19.89
N GLU A 284 31.26 2.87 -19.04
CA GLU A 284 32.33 1.96 -19.46
C GLU A 284 31.81 0.57 -19.81
N ILE A 285 30.75 0.12 -19.13
CA ILE A 285 30.11 -1.18 -19.38
C ILE A 285 29.26 -1.13 -20.66
N MET A 286 28.62 0.01 -20.92
CA MET A 286 27.71 0.17 -22.06
C MET A 286 28.42 0.58 -23.35
N PHE A 287 29.51 1.34 -23.28
CA PHE A 287 30.14 1.95 -24.46
C PHE A 287 31.61 1.57 -24.67
N GLY A 288 32.20 0.80 -23.76
CA GLY A 288 33.59 0.33 -23.86
C GLY A 288 34.60 1.44 -23.58
N GLY A 289 35.56 1.18 -22.69
CA GLY A 289 36.64 2.12 -22.39
C GLY A 289 37.47 2.47 -23.64
N ALA A 290 37.89 3.73 -23.74
CA ALA A 290 38.73 4.21 -24.84
C ALA A 290 40.09 3.45 -24.86
N PRO A 291 40.61 3.10 -26.06
CA PRO A 291 41.93 2.49 -26.16
C PRO A 291 43.02 3.55 -25.88
N GLU A 292 43.98 3.20 -25.02
CA GLU A 292 45.32 3.83 -25.01
C GLU A 292 46.10 3.47 -26.28
#